data_AF-A0A2V6XEW5-F1
#
_entry.id   AF-A0A2V6XEW5-F1
#
_cell.length_a   1.000
_cell.length_b   1.000
_cell.length_c   1.000
_cell.angle_alpha   90.00
_cell.angle_beta   90.00
_cell.angle_gamma   90.00
#
_symmetry.space_group_name_H-M   'P 1'
#
loop_
_entity.id
_entity.type
_entity.pdbx_description
1 polymer ?
#
loop_
_entity_poly.entity_id
_entity_poly.type
_entity_poly.pdbx_seq_one_letter_code
_entity_poly.pdbx_strand_id
1 'polypeptide(L)'
;MTRATTCRTSPNYPTDEWTRRAPRAWHARGIRRSGERSEKGGCRATEVTDRRGVPVILEGGVGMNRFVRTLVAAVALLPLIVPAIGTADDDDRQLRTNLSGFNEVIAPSLPTGGAFSAGAGAVFTTGSGSLKLKIDKQNREIDYELFYQFPDAPATPTGAQFVNQAHLHFGQKHTTGGINVWLCQSADNMAPLDVRPSTPMCPSPSGTVTGTIRPAQILTLAGQGFPDGVDAFDALLEAIENNAIYANVHTDRFPGGEIRGQVNDRHDRHD
;
A
#
# COMPACT_ATOMS: atom_id res chain seq x y z
N MET A 1 43.15 -50.24 -20.34
CA MET A 1 42.45 -51.07 -21.36
C MET A 1 40.99 -51.15 -20.94
N THR A 2 39.94 -50.76 -21.65
CA THR A 2 39.71 -50.17 -22.97
C THR A 2 38.24 -49.68 -22.92
N ARG A 3 37.90 -48.56 -23.58
CA ARG A 3 36.52 -48.13 -23.86
C ARG A 3 35.73 -49.21 -24.61
N ALA A 4 34.40 -49.23 -24.49
CA ALA A 4 33.48 -49.05 -25.64
C ALA A 4 31.99 -49.07 -25.23
N THR A 5 31.31 -48.06 -25.73
CA THR A 5 29.86 -47.81 -25.82
C THR A 5 29.20 -48.70 -26.87
N THR A 6 27.95 -49.12 -26.68
CA THR A 6 27.00 -49.34 -27.80
C THR A 6 25.52 -49.18 -27.39
N CYS A 7 24.77 -48.61 -28.32
CA CYS A 7 23.40 -48.07 -28.29
C CYS A 7 22.24 -49.06 -28.06
N ARG A 8 21.10 -48.54 -27.57
CA ARG A 8 19.80 -48.81 -28.22
C ARG A 8 18.78 -47.68 -27.99
N THR A 9 17.85 -47.66 -28.94
CA THR A 9 17.03 -46.60 -29.53
C THR A 9 15.71 -46.29 -28.82
N SER A 10 15.25 -45.04 -28.93
CA SER A 10 13.91 -44.54 -28.59
C SER A 10 12.81 -45.08 -29.54
N PRO A 11 11.52 -45.11 -29.11
CA PRO A 11 10.39 -45.22 -30.02
C PRO A 11 9.74 -43.86 -30.35
N ASN A 12 9.14 -43.83 -31.53
CA ASN A 12 8.63 -42.72 -32.33
C ASN A 12 7.35 -42.04 -31.80
N TYR A 13 7.22 -40.74 -32.09
CA TYR A 13 5.95 -40.03 -32.27
C TYR A 13 5.52 -40.11 -33.75
N PRO A 14 4.23 -40.23 -34.07
CA PRO A 14 3.75 -40.09 -35.45
C PRO A 14 3.56 -38.63 -35.86
N THR A 15 3.79 -38.43 -37.16
CA THR A 15 3.90 -37.22 -37.98
C THR A 15 2.53 -36.82 -38.57
N ASP A 16 2.28 -35.55 -38.90
CA ASP A 16 2.25 -34.94 -40.27
C ASP A 16 0.93 -34.10 -40.33
N GLU A 17 0.75 -32.95 -41.01
CA GLU A 17 1.49 -32.21 -42.04
C GLU A 17 0.73 -30.89 -42.40
N TRP A 18 1.41 -29.95 -43.10
CA TRP A 18 0.92 -28.81 -43.93
C TRP A 18 0.25 -27.59 -43.24
N THR A 19 0.53 -26.30 -43.49
CA THR A 19 1.20 -25.57 -44.59
C THR A 19 1.69 -24.17 -44.15
N ARG A 20 2.61 -23.61 -44.93
CA ARG A 20 3.35 -22.35 -44.73
C ARG A 20 2.53 -21.08 -45.03
N ARG A 21 2.80 -19.98 -44.29
CA ARG A 21 3.08 -18.61 -44.83
C ARG A 21 3.59 -17.67 -43.73
N ALA A 22 4.83 -17.19 -43.86
CA ALA A 22 5.37 -16.04 -43.13
C ALA A 22 4.98 -14.72 -43.83
N PRO A 23 5.07 -13.55 -43.15
CA PRO A 23 6.30 -12.77 -43.31
C PRO A 23 6.74 -11.87 -42.13
N ARG A 24 8.02 -11.50 -42.23
CA ARG A 24 8.72 -10.27 -41.76
C ARG A 24 9.27 -10.23 -40.32
N ALA A 25 10.58 -10.44 -40.29
CA ALA A 25 11.52 -10.24 -39.19
C ALA A 25 11.68 -8.75 -38.81
N TRP A 26 11.73 -8.50 -37.51
CA TRP A 26 12.33 -7.29 -36.93
C TRP A 26 13.71 -7.64 -36.37
N HIS A 27 14.70 -6.85 -36.76
CA HIS A 27 16.10 -6.98 -36.37
C HIS A 27 16.30 -6.84 -34.85
N ALA A 28 16.78 -7.90 -34.20
CA ALA A 28 17.43 -7.81 -32.89
C ALA A 28 18.89 -7.37 -33.08
N ARG A 29 19.24 -6.19 -32.57
CA ARG A 29 20.63 -5.69 -32.55
C ARG A 29 21.23 -6.04 -31.19
N GLY A 30 22.16 -7.00 -31.19
CA GLY A 30 22.94 -7.38 -30.01
C GLY A 30 23.97 -6.32 -29.64
N ILE A 31 24.08 -6.02 -28.36
CA ILE A 31 25.20 -5.26 -27.79
C ILE A 31 26.11 -6.26 -27.06
N ARG A 32 27.35 -6.35 -27.54
CA ARG A 32 28.42 -7.18 -26.99
C ARG A 32 28.90 -6.63 -25.66
N ARG A 33 29.12 -7.54 -24.70
CA ARG A 33 30.00 -7.34 -23.55
C ARG A 33 31.46 -7.32 -24.02
N SER A 34 32.23 -6.33 -23.60
CA SER A 34 33.69 -6.39 -23.52
C SER A 34 34.10 -6.14 -22.08
N GLY A 35 34.79 -7.11 -21.48
CA GLY A 35 35.51 -6.91 -20.24
C GLY A 35 36.98 -6.64 -20.52
N GLU A 36 37.59 -5.76 -19.73
CA GLU A 36 39.05 -5.69 -19.59
C GLU A 36 39.44 -5.11 -18.21
N ARG A 37 39.95 -6.03 -17.37
CA ARG A 37 41.13 -5.97 -16.49
C ARG A 37 41.57 -4.64 -15.82
N SER A 38 41.42 -4.63 -14.49
CA SER A 38 42.43 -4.41 -13.41
C SER A 38 43.60 -3.42 -13.59
N GLU A 39 43.65 -2.40 -12.70
CA GLU A 39 44.84 -1.88 -11.97
C GLU A 39 44.35 -0.95 -10.82
N LYS A 40 44.39 -1.36 -9.54
CA LYS A 40 45.35 -1.04 -8.46
C LYS A 40 45.76 0.45 -8.28
N GLY A 41 45.41 0.99 -7.09
CA GLY A 41 45.92 2.23 -6.46
C GLY A 41 44.76 3.06 -5.90
N GLY A 42 44.46 3.18 -4.61
CA GLY A 42 45.29 3.11 -3.42
C GLY A 42 45.89 4.47 -3.10
N CYS A 43 45.21 5.31 -2.30
CA CYS A 43 45.82 6.06 -1.20
C CYS A 43 44.79 6.78 -0.31
N ARG A 44 45.24 6.98 0.92
CA ARG A 44 44.53 7.09 2.19
C ARG A 44 44.47 8.55 2.66
N ALA A 45 43.51 8.86 3.52
CA ALA A 45 43.49 10.10 4.30
C ALA A 45 44.69 10.21 5.25
N THR A 46 45.18 11.43 5.46
CA THR A 46 45.93 11.78 6.68
C THR A 46 45.79 13.28 6.99
N GLU A 47 45.60 13.56 8.27
CA GLU A 47 45.47 14.88 8.90
C GLU A 47 46.74 15.17 9.74
N VAL A 48 46.95 16.47 10.04
CA VAL A 48 47.79 17.10 11.12
C VAL A 48 49.33 17.18 10.97
N THR A 49 49.89 18.41 10.87
CA THR A 49 50.65 19.14 11.94
C THR A 49 51.41 20.38 11.42
N ASP A 50 51.35 21.45 12.23
CA ASP A 50 52.08 22.73 12.13
C ASP A 50 53.45 22.67 12.85
N ARG A 51 54.41 23.47 12.38
CA ARG A 51 55.74 23.68 12.99
C ARG A 51 56.32 25.08 12.77
N ARG A 52 55.60 26.19 12.99
CA ARG A 52 56.25 27.52 13.11
C ARG A 52 55.58 28.42 14.14
N GLY A 53 55.97 28.25 15.41
CA GLY A 53 55.60 29.16 16.48
C GLY A 53 56.19 30.57 16.33
N VAL A 54 55.37 31.56 16.71
CA VAL A 54 55.63 32.87 17.37
C VAL A 54 54.80 34.02 16.76
N PRO A 55 54.27 34.96 17.57
CA PRO A 55 52.91 35.52 17.48
C PRO A 55 52.85 37.02 17.12
N VAL A 56 51.66 37.57 16.88
CA VAL A 56 51.34 38.99 17.11
C VAL A 56 49.89 39.17 17.60
N ILE A 57 49.77 39.75 18.79
CA ILE A 57 48.54 40.23 19.46
C ILE A 57 48.30 41.67 19.02
N LEU A 58 47.04 42.08 18.78
CA LEU A 58 46.53 43.39 19.18
C LEU A 58 45.02 43.31 19.46
N GLU A 59 44.67 43.14 20.74
CA GLU A 59 43.43 43.71 21.27
C GLU A 59 43.60 45.23 21.40
N GLY A 60 42.56 45.99 21.05
CA GLY A 60 42.50 47.43 21.26
C GLY A 60 41.09 47.83 21.67
N GLY A 61 40.85 47.86 22.98
CA GLY A 61 39.71 48.54 23.59
C GLY A 61 40.00 50.02 23.91
N VAL A 62 39.01 50.65 24.54
CA VAL A 62 38.96 52.01 25.12
C VAL A 62 38.69 53.09 24.07
N GLY A 63 37.74 54.00 24.18
CA GLY A 63 36.83 54.41 25.26
C GLY A 63 36.42 55.85 24.91
N MET A 64 35.12 56.20 24.97
CA MET A 64 34.67 57.54 24.61
C MET A 64 34.10 58.26 25.84
N ASN A 65 34.81 59.31 26.26
CA ASN A 65 34.35 60.27 27.24
C ASN A 65 33.32 61.24 26.63
N ARG A 66 32.21 61.38 27.35
CA ARG A 66 31.48 62.61 27.72
C ARG A 66 31.26 63.76 26.70
N PHE A 67 29.98 64.17 26.66
CA PHE A 67 29.39 65.44 26.20
C PHE A 67 29.39 65.70 24.68
N VAL A 68 28.21 65.69 24.06
CA VAL A 68 27.45 66.90 23.66
C VAL A 68 26.15 66.49 22.94
N ARG A 69 25.11 67.26 23.27
CA ARG A 69 23.72 67.27 22.82
C ARG A 69 23.54 67.14 21.31
N THR A 70 22.57 66.34 20.85
CA THR A 70 21.47 66.79 19.95
C THR A 70 20.40 65.71 19.79
N LEU A 71 19.14 66.11 20.01
CA LEU A 71 17.93 65.36 19.68
C LEU A 71 17.70 65.44 18.17
N VAL A 72 17.60 64.29 17.50
CA VAL A 72 16.83 64.15 16.25
C VAL A 72 16.06 62.83 16.35
N ALA A 73 14.74 62.94 16.19
CA ALA A 73 13.80 61.84 16.21
C ALA A 73 14.00 60.91 15.00
N ALA A 74 14.14 59.62 15.26
CA ALA A 74 13.83 58.57 14.30
C ALA A 74 13.11 57.45 15.09
N VAL A 75 11.78 57.47 15.03
CA VAL A 75 10.96 56.34 15.46
C VAL A 75 11.25 55.20 14.48
N ALA A 76 12.08 54.26 14.90
CA ALA A 76 12.30 53.02 14.17
C ALA A 76 11.00 52.21 14.21
N LEU A 77 10.24 52.24 13.11
CA LEU A 77 9.27 51.21 12.78
C LEU A 77 10.05 49.91 12.56
N LEU A 78 10.20 49.11 13.62
CA LEU A 78 10.57 47.70 13.51
C LEU A 78 9.43 47.00 12.74
N PRO A 79 9.67 46.44 11.54
CA PRO A 79 8.77 45.41 11.06
C PRO A 79 8.91 44.25 12.04
N LEU A 80 7.84 43.99 12.81
CA LEU A 80 7.61 42.67 13.37
C LEU A 80 7.60 41.70 12.19
N ILE A 81 8.75 41.10 11.91
CA ILE A 81 8.80 39.85 11.16
C ILE A 81 8.10 38.85 12.08
N VAL A 82 6.79 38.76 11.92
CA VAL A 82 6.06 37.57 12.35
C VAL A 82 6.69 36.45 11.53
N PRO A 83 7.41 35.48 12.10
CA PRO A 83 7.65 34.26 11.37
C PRO A 83 6.26 33.77 10.99
N ALA A 84 5.98 33.69 9.70
CA ALA A 84 4.88 32.88 9.22
C ALA A 84 5.16 31.48 9.75
N ILE A 85 4.56 31.16 10.89
CA ILE A 85 4.39 29.81 11.36
C ILE A 85 3.71 29.14 10.16
N GLY A 86 4.44 28.23 9.51
CA GLY A 86 3.89 27.43 8.44
C GLY A 86 2.55 26.92 8.92
N THR A 87 1.51 27.14 8.13
CA THR A 87 0.20 26.57 8.36
C THR A 87 0.39 25.08 8.62
N ALA A 88 -0.20 24.59 9.71
CA ALA A 88 -0.16 23.19 10.12
C ALA A 88 -0.21 22.27 8.89
N ASP A 89 0.73 21.34 8.85
CA ASP A 89 0.75 20.24 7.91
C ASP A 89 -0.61 19.52 7.99
N ASP A 90 -1.11 19.03 6.86
CA ASP A 90 -2.44 18.44 6.71
C ASP A 90 -2.45 17.04 7.35
N ASP A 91 -2.35 16.97 8.67
CA ASP A 91 -2.14 15.73 9.43
C ASP A 91 -3.39 14.83 9.49
N ASP A 92 -4.56 15.41 9.21
CA ASP A 92 -5.87 14.74 9.21
C ASP A 92 -6.41 14.61 7.78
N ARG A 93 -6.28 13.41 7.20
CA ARG A 93 -6.75 13.11 5.83
C ARG A 93 -8.03 12.29 5.86
N GLN A 94 -9.02 12.67 5.05
CA GLN A 94 -10.27 11.90 4.89
C GLN A 94 -10.40 11.29 3.49
N LEU A 95 -10.71 10.00 3.45
CA LEU A 95 -10.95 9.24 2.23
C LEU A 95 -12.39 8.77 2.16
N ARG A 96 -12.93 8.69 0.94
CA ARG A 96 -14.24 8.11 0.67
C ARG A 96 -14.16 7.19 -0.54
N THR A 97 -14.76 6.02 -0.41
CA THR A 97 -14.72 4.98 -1.44
C THR A 97 -16.09 4.34 -1.56
N ASN A 98 -16.60 4.23 -2.78
CA ASN A 98 -17.85 3.52 -3.03
C ASN A 98 -17.57 2.04 -3.30
N LEU A 99 -18.44 1.17 -2.80
CA LEU A 99 -18.37 -0.28 -3.00
C LEU A 99 -19.50 -0.73 -3.93
N SER A 100 -19.15 -1.54 -4.93
CA SER A 100 -20.09 -2.13 -5.88
C SER A 100 -19.60 -3.52 -6.31
N GLY A 101 -20.52 -4.41 -6.67
CA GLY A 101 -20.16 -5.71 -7.25
C GLY A 101 -19.47 -5.60 -8.61
N PHE A 102 -19.70 -4.50 -9.34
CA PHE A 102 -19.00 -4.25 -10.61
C PHE A 102 -17.50 -4.00 -10.45
N ASN A 103 -17.07 -3.63 -9.25
CA ASN A 103 -15.66 -3.48 -8.91
C ASN A 103 -15.05 -4.77 -8.36
N GLU A 104 -15.87 -5.77 -8.04
CA GLU A 104 -15.40 -7.04 -7.49
C GLU A 104 -14.51 -7.77 -8.50
N VAL A 105 -13.52 -8.50 -7.99
CA VAL A 105 -12.72 -9.39 -8.82
C VAL A 105 -12.78 -10.78 -8.24
N ILE A 106 -13.59 -11.61 -8.89
CA ILE A 106 -13.58 -13.04 -8.63
C ILE A 106 -12.24 -13.57 -9.12
N ALA A 107 -11.43 -14.11 -8.21
CA ALA A 107 -10.19 -14.76 -8.58
C ALA A 107 -10.51 -16.06 -9.34
N PRO A 108 -9.76 -16.39 -10.41
CA PRO A 108 -9.89 -17.69 -11.03
C PRO A 108 -9.50 -18.76 -10.00
N SER A 109 -10.48 -19.55 -9.56
CA SER A 109 -10.24 -20.75 -8.76
C SER A 109 -10.20 -21.95 -9.70
N LEU A 110 -9.20 -22.82 -9.50
CA LEU A 110 -9.27 -24.17 -10.03
C LEU A 110 -10.33 -24.90 -9.20
N PRO A 111 -11.46 -25.34 -9.79
CA PRO A 111 -12.37 -26.20 -9.07
C PRO A 111 -11.64 -27.48 -8.68
N THR A 112 -12.00 -28.01 -7.52
CA THR A 112 -11.68 -29.38 -7.13
C THR A 112 -12.35 -30.31 -8.17
N GLY A 113 -11.64 -30.62 -9.26
CA GLY A 113 -12.23 -31.32 -10.42
C GLY A 113 -11.70 -30.93 -11.81
N GLY A 114 -10.81 -29.93 -11.93
CA GLY A 114 -10.01 -29.73 -13.14
C GLY A 114 -10.67 -28.97 -14.31
N ALA A 115 -11.90 -28.49 -14.17
CA ALA A 115 -12.49 -27.56 -15.15
C ALA A 115 -12.10 -26.12 -14.78
N PHE A 116 -11.23 -25.44 -15.51
CA PHE A 116 -10.92 -24.03 -15.24
C PHE A 116 -12.21 -23.19 -15.19
N SER A 117 -12.60 -22.72 -13.99
CA SER A 117 -13.64 -21.70 -13.88
C SER A 117 -13.00 -20.39 -14.32
N ALA A 118 -13.24 -20.00 -15.57
CA ALA A 118 -12.86 -18.70 -16.13
C ALA A 118 -13.61 -17.53 -15.49
N GLY A 119 -14.07 -17.67 -14.25
CA GLY A 119 -14.83 -16.68 -13.48
C GLY A 119 -13.93 -15.56 -12.98
N ALA A 120 -13.17 -14.93 -13.87
CA ALA A 120 -12.57 -13.63 -13.61
C ALA A 120 -13.53 -12.56 -14.14
N GLY A 121 -14.19 -11.83 -13.25
CA GLY A 121 -15.15 -10.81 -13.65
C GLY A 121 -15.83 -10.11 -12.48
N ALA A 122 -16.66 -9.15 -12.84
CA ALA A 122 -17.53 -8.42 -11.95
C ALA A 122 -18.64 -9.33 -11.37
N VAL A 123 -19.08 -9.00 -10.17
CA VAL A 123 -20.30 -9.57 -9.56
C VAL A 123 -21.50 -8.71 -9.95
N PHE A 124 -22.52 -9.34 -10.52
CA PHE A 124 -23.81 -8.68 -10.72
C PHE A 124 -24.65 -8.83 -9.44
N THR A 125 -24.84 -7.72 -8.73
CA THR A 125 -25.65 -7.64 -7.51
C THR A 125 -26.26 -6.25 -7.35
N THR A 126 -27.33 -6.15 -6.57
CA THR A 126 -27.89 -4.88 -6.08
C THR A 126 -27.20 -4.38 -4.80
N GLY A 127 -26.26 -5.16 -4.26
CA GLY A 127 -25.41 -4.77 -3.15
C GLY A 127 -24.63 -3.49 -3.42
N SER A 128 -24.55 -2.63 -2.41
CA SER A 128 -23.83 -1.36 -2.48
C SER A 128 -23.28 -0.97 -1.12
N GLY A 129 -22.23 -0.15 -1.10
CA GLY A 129 -21.67 0.37 0.14
C GLY A 129 -20.82 1.60 -0.05
N SER A 130 -20.39 2.16 1.08
CA SER A 130 -19.45 3.27 1.13
C SER A 130 -18.53 3.11 2.34
N LEU A 131 -17.23 3.29 2.13
CA LEU A 131 -16.25 3.36 3.18
C LEU A 131 -15.77 4.81 3.31
N LYS A 132 -15.68 5.28 4.55
CA LYS A 132 -14.97 6.51 4.92
C LYS A 132 -13.82 6.14 5.82
N LEU A 133 -12.65 6.72 5.57
CA LEU A 133 -11.49 6.61 6.45
C LEU A 133 -11.06 8.01 6.88
N LYS A 134 -10.80 8.20 8.17
CA LYS A 134 -10.15 9.39 8.72
C LYS A 134 -8.80 8.96 9.27
N ILE A 135 -7.73 9.42 8.64
CA ILE A 135 -6.36 9.08 8.99
C ILE A 135 -5.82 10.16 9.91
N ASP A 136 -5.37 9.75 11.09
CA ASP A 136 -4.61 10.57 12.04
C ASP A 136 -3.19 10.00 12.11
N LYS A 137 -2.28 10.65 11.39
CA LYS A 137 -0.87 10.19 11.29
C LYS A 137 -0.13 10.35 12.61
N GLN A 138 -0.49 11.35 13.42
CA GLN A 138 0.19 11.66 14.68
C GLN A 138 -0.10 10.60 15.74
N ASN A 139 -1.36 10.18 15.87
CA ASN A 139 -1.79 9.16 16.82
C ASN A 139 -1.66 7.74 16.29
N ARG A 140 -1.31 7.58 15.00
CA ARG A 140 -1.25 6.29 14.28
C ARG A 140 -2.58 5.54 14.35
N GLU A 141 -3.65 6.26 14.03
CA GLU A 141 -5.01 5.76 14.03
C GLU A 141 -5.69 6.02 12.68
N ILE A 142 -6.53 5.09 12.25
CA ILE A 142 -7.47 5.31 11.14
C ILE A 142 -8.86 4.97 11.63
N ASP A 143 -9.70 5.98 11.83
CA ASP A 143 -11.12 5.74 12.09
C ASP A 143 -11.82 5.39 10.79
N TYR A 144 -12.66 4.36 10.82
CA TYR A 144 -13.45 3.95 9.68
C TYR A 144 -14.94 3.98 9.97
N GLU A 145 -15.70 4.30 8.93
CA GLU A 145 -17.15 4.12 8.85
C GLU A 145 -17.44 3.39 7.55
N LEU A 146 -17.83 2.11 7.67
CA LEU A 146 -18.24 1.27 6.56
C LEU A 146 -19.75 1.12 6.61
N PHE A 147 -20.45 1.62 5.59
CA PHE A 147 -21.85 1.34 5.37
C PHE A 147 -22.01 0.36 4.20
N TYR A 148 -22.97 -0.54 4.29
CA TYR A 148 -23.40 -1.39 3.18
C TYR A 148 -24.87 -1.76 3.29
N GLN A 149 -25.43 -2.15 2.15
CA GLN A 149 -26.77 -2.68 2.05
C GLN A 149 -26.90 -3.72 0.93
N PHE A 150 -27.72 -4.74 1.18
CA PHE A 150 -28.04 -5.78 0.20
C PHE A 150 -29.57 -5.93 0.11
N PRO A 151 -30.25 -5.14 -0.75
CA PRO A 151 -31.71 -5.14 -0.83
C PRO A 151 -32.32 -6.49 -1.24
N ASP A 152 -31.62 -7.24 -2.10
CA ASP A 152 -32.05 -8.57 -2.54
C ASP A 152 -31.54 -9.70 -1.63
N ALA A 153 -31.06 -9.37 -0.42
CA ALA A 153 -30.66 -10.39 0.54
C ALA A 153 -31.87 -11.30 0.86
N PRO A 154 -31.70 -12.63 0.83
CA PRO A 154 -32.77 -13.54 1.21
C PRO A 154 -33.13 -13.30 2.68
N ALA A 155 -34.40 -13.54 3.02
CA ALA A 155 -34.85 -13.48 4.40
C ALA A 155 -33.95 -14.37 5.26
N THR A 156 -33.15 -13.75 6.12
CA THR A 156 -32.18 -14.44 6.95
C THR A 156 -32.90 -14.95 8.20
N PRO A 157 -32.86 -16.26 8.51
CA PRO A 157 -33.44 -16.77 9.75
C PRO A 157 -32.92 -16.02 10.97
N THR A 158 -33.74 -15.87 12.02
CA THR A 158 -33.31 -15.24 13.27
C THR A 158 -32.05 -15.93 13.81
N GLY A 159 -30.95 -15.17 13.89
CA GLY A 159 -29.66 -15.68 14.36
C GLY A 159 -28.68 -16.12 13.27
N ALA A 160 -29.09 -16.14 11.99
CA ALA A 160 -28.18 -16.29 10.86
C ALA A 160 -27.72 -14.92 10.34
N GLN A 161 -26.52 -14.85 9.76
CA GLN A 161 -25.98 -13.64 9.16
C GLN A 161 -25.74 -13.85 7.67
N PHE A 162 -26.31 -12.97 6.84
CA PHE A 162 -26.09 -12.95 5.40
C PHE A 162 -24.75 -12.30 5.05
N VAL A 163 -24.34 -11.27 5.81
CA VAL A 163 -23.03 -10.63 5.69
C VAL A 163 -22.07 -11.29 6.67
N ASN A 164 -20.97 -11.82 6.13
CA ASN A 164 -20.07 -12.71 6.87
C ASN A 164 -18.86 -12.00 7.46
N GLN A 165 -18.28 -11.08 6.70
CA GLN A 165 -17.05 -10.40 7.05
C GLN A 165 -16.82 -9.21 6.10
N ALA A 166 -16.05 -8.24 6.56
CA ALA A 166 -15.60 -7.13 5.73
C ALA A 166 -14.16 -6.77 6.07
N HIS A 167 -13.40 -6.36 5.06
CA HIS A 167 -11.95 -6.22 5.17
C HIS A 167 -11.40 -5.03 4.39
N LEU A 168 -10.18 -4.63 4.76
CA LEU A 168 -9.22 -4.03 3.84
C LEU A 168 -8.21 -5.08 3.39
N HIS A 169 -8.03 -5.19 2.08
CA HIS A 169 -7.06 -6.09 1.48
C HIS A 169 -5.90 -5.33 0.87
N PHE A 170 -4.72 -5.95 0.84
CA PHE A 170 -3.55 -5.44 0.14
C PHE A 170 -3.45 -6.01 -1.27
N GLY A 171 -3.90 -5.22 -2.25
CA GLY A 171 -3.82 -5.51 -3.68
C GLY A 171 -4.21 -4.29 -4.52
N GLN A 172 -3.54 -4.14 -5.66
CA GLN A 172 -3.83 -3.11 -6.65
C GLN A 172 -5.19 -3.32 -7.30
N LYS A 173 -5.63 -2.28 -8.04
CA LYS A 173 -6.87 -2.32 -8.83
C LYS A 173 -6.91 -3.58 -9.70
N HIS A 174 -8.06 -4.23 -9.68
CA HIS A 174 -8.37 -5.46 -10.43
C HIS A 174 -7.57 -6.73 -10.06
N THR A 175 -7.00 -6.80 -8.85
CA THR A 175 -6.32 -8.02 -8.37
C THR A 175 -6.87 -8.50 -7.04
N THR A 176 -6.66 -9.76 -6.67
CA THR A 176 -7.04 -10.26 -5.35
C THR A 176 -5.81 -10.27 -4.46
N GLY A 177 -5.93 -9.64 -3.29
CA GLY A 177 -4.88 -9.51 -2.30
C GLY A 177 -5.23 -10.20 -0.98
N GLY A 178 -4.23 -10.38 -0.12
CA GLY A 178 -4.43 -10.88 1.25
C GLY A 178 -5.19 -9.87 2.12
N ILE A 179 -5.86 -10.38 3.16
CA ILE A 179 -6.60 -9.58 4.13
C ILE A 179 -5.61 -8.89 5.06
N ASN A 180 -5.54 -7.56 4.99
CA ASN A 180 -4.63 -6.78 5.81
C ASN A 180 -5.31 -6.23 7.08
N VAL A 181 -6.60 -5.87 7.02
CA VAL A 181 -7.35 -5.40 8.18
C VAL A 181 -8.76 -6.01 8.18
N TRP A 182 -9.22 -6.45 9.35
CA TRP A 182 -10.60 -6.86 9.56
C TRP A 182 -11.46 -5.68 10.02
N LEU A 183 -12.51 -5.38 9.25
CA LEU A 183 -13.46 -4.31 9.54
C LEU A 183 -14.69 -4.84 10.28
N CYS A 184 -15.19 -6.02 9.92
CA CYS A 184 -16.21 -6.71 10.72
C CYS A 184 -16.13 -8.22 10.54
N GLN A 185 -16.73 -8.96 11.48
CA GLN A 185 -16.75 -10.42 11.52
C GLN A 185 -18.16 -10.97 11.81
N SER A 186 -18.36 -12.27 11.61
CA SER A 186 -19.57 -12.99 12.00
C SER A 186 -19.28 -14.14 12.97
N ALA A 187 -20.33 -14.78 13.47
CA ALA A 187 -20.19 -15.97 14.30
C ALA A 187 -19.53 -17.14 13.53
N ASP A 188 -19.82 -17.22 12.23
CA ASP A 188 -19.34 -18.27 11.34
C ASP A 188 -17.95 -17.93 10.75
N ASN A 189 -17.62 -16.64 10.63
CA ASN A 189 -16.36 -16.15 10.10
C ASN A 189 -15.74 -15.13 11.06
N MET A 190 -15.06 -15.66 12.08
CA MET A 190 -14.37 -14.88 13.10
C MET A 190 -12.99 -14.45 12.61
N ALA A 191 -12.58 -13.23 12.96
CA ALA A 191 -11.24 -12.74 12.67
C ALA A 191 -10.16 -13.57 13.41
N PRO A 192 -8.88 -13.47 12.99
CA PRO A 192 -7.74 -14.02 13.73
C PRO A 192 -7.75 -13.60 15.20
N LEU A 193 -7.26 -14.49 16.08
CA LEU A 193 -7.43 -14.38 17.54
C LEU A 193 -6.86 -13.08 18.14
N ASP A 194 -5.81 -12.55 17.54
CA ASP A 194 -5.13 -11.31 17.90
C ASP A 194 -5.97 -10.06 17.64
N VAL A 195 -6.69 -10.00 16.52
CA VAL A 195 -7.50 -8.83 16.14
C VAL A 195 -8.99 -8.97 16.51
N ARG A 196 -9.48 -10.21 16.69
CA ARG A 196 -10.89 -10.55 16.95
C ARG A 196 -11.56 -9.75 18.07
N PRO A 197 -10.93 -9.51 19.24
CA PRO A 197 -11.58 -8.76 20.32
C PRO A 197 -11.90 -7.30 19.92
N SER A 198 -11.14 -6.75 18.97
CA SER A 198 -11.34 -5.39 18.45
C SER A 198 -12.13 -5.33 17.15
N THR A 199 -12.41 -6.48 16.52
CA THR A 199 -13.20 -6.55 15.29
C THR A 199 -14.70 -6.60 15.64
N PRO A 200 -15.50 -5.60 15.25
CA PRO A 200 -16.94 -5.58 15.54
C PRO A 200 -17.70 -6.64 14.74
N MET A 201 -18.90 -6.97 15.20
CA MET A 201 -19.81 -7.86 14.47
C MET A 201 -20.44 -7.14 13.28
N CYS A 202 -20.54 -7.82 12.13
CA CYS A 202 -21.20 -7.28 10.94
C CYS A 202 -22.71 -7.12 11.19
N PRO A 203 -23.32 -5.94 11.00
CA PRO A 203 -24.77 -5.83 10.84
C PRO A 203 -25.19 -6.57 9.55
N SER A 204 -26.35 -7.20 9.57
CA SER A 204 -26.82 -8.01 8.45
C SER A 204 -28.34 -7.88 8.27
N PRO A 205 -28.86 -7.79 7.03
CA PRO A 205 -28.10 -7.74 5.78
C PRO A 205 -27.53 -6.35 5.47
N SER A 206 -27.89 -5.32 6.24
CA SER A 206 -27.47 -3.94 5.97
C SER A 206 -27.14 -3.22 7.27
N GLY A 207 -26.27 -2.22 7.20
CA GLY A 207 -25.97 -1.37 8.33
C GLY A 207 -24.63 -0.67 8.22
N THR A 208 -24.24 -0.04 9.31
CA THR A 208 -22.96 0.67 9.45
C THR A 208 -22.11 -0.03 10.49
N VAL A 209 -20.84 -0.23 10.15
CA VAL A 209 -19.78 -0.65 11.05
C VAL A 209 -18.83 0.52 11.25
N THR A 210 -18.45 0.77 12.49
CA THR A 210 -17.41 1.74 12.82
C THR A 210 -16.34 1.10 13.69
N GLY A 211 -15.13 1.65 13.63
CA GLY A 211 -14.04 1.27 14.49
C GLY A 211 -12.78 2.07 14.19
N THR A 212 -11.69 1.71 14.87
CA THR A 212 -10.39 2.37 14.74
C THR A 212 -9.33 1.33 14.44
N ILE A 213 -8.56 1.55 13.39
CA ILE A 213 -7.40 0.74 13.00
C ILE A 213 -6.18 1.33 13.68
N ARG A 214 -5.52 0.53 14.52
CA ARG A 214 -4.19 0.83 15.09
C ARG A 214 -3.20 -0.23 14.59
N PRO A 215 -1.88 -0.08 14.84
CA PRO A 215 -0.89 -1.06 14.36
C PRO A 215 -1.21 -2.52 14.73
N ALA A 216 -1.83 -2.75 15.89
CA ALA A 216 -2.22 -4.09 16.34
C ALA A 216 -3.37 -4.73 15.53
N GLN A 217 -4.14 -3.95 14.77
CA GLN A 217 -5.23 -4.45 13.91
C GLN A 217 -4.76 -4.76 12.48
N ILE A 218 -3.49 -4.50 12.17
CA ILE A 218 -2.92 -4.70 10.84
C ILE A 218 -2.22 -6.06 10.79
N LEU A 219 -2.75 -6.94 9.96
CA LEU A 219 -2.23 -8.29 9.76
C LEU A 219 -1.04 -8.26 8.82
N THR A 220 -0.02 -9.05 9.17
CA THR A 220 1.11 -9.33 8.28
C THR A 220 0.67 -10.11 7.05
N LEU A 221 1.27 -9.80 5.90
CA LEU A 221 1.11 -10.57 4.66
C LEU A 221 2.48 -10.96 4.13
N ALA A 222 3.17 -11.84 4.85
CA ALA A 222 4.54 -12.27 4.53
C ALA A 222 4.70 -12.74 3.07
N GLY A 223 3.71 -13.44 2.51
CA GLY A 223 3.71 -13.89 1.11
C GLY A 223 3.63 -12.75 0.07
N GLN A 224 3.21 -11.56 0.50
CA GLN A 224 3.16 -10.34 -0.31
C GLN A 224 4.18 -9.28 0.17
N GLY A 225 5.03 -9.61 1.14
CA GLY A 225 6.03 -8.70 1.69
C GLY A 225 5.48 -7.56 2.55
N PHE A 226 4.22 -7.64 3.00
CA PHE A 226 3.66 -6.61 3.88
C PHE A 226 4.19 -6.82 5.32
N PRO A 227 4.82 -5.79 5.94
CA PRO A 227 5.51 -5.93 7.22
C PRO A 227 4.53 -6.09 8.39
N ASP A 228 5.06 -6.41 9.57
CA ASP A 228 4.31 -6.56 10.82
C ASP A 228 4.70 -5.48 11.86
N GLY A 229 4.06 -5.53 13.03
CA GLY A 229 4.47 -4.77 14.20
C GLY A 229 4.48 -3.24 14.01
N VAL A 230 5.61 -2.62 14.34
CA VAL A 230 5.76 -1.15 14.35
C VAL A 230 5.78 -0.53 12.97
N ASP A 231 6.10 -1.28 11.92
CA ASP A 231 6.18 -0.76 10.55
C ASP A 231 4.87 -0.96 9.78
N ALA A 232 3.97 -1.82 10.28
CA ALA A 232 2.72 -2.19 9.61
C ALA A 232 1.80 -0.99 9.31
N PHE A 233 1.78 0.01 10.20
CA PHE A 233 0.94 1.20 10.02
C PHE A 233 1.46 2.11 8.91
N ASP A 234 2.77 2.36 8.89
CA ASP A 234 3.39 3.19 7.87
C ASP A 234 3.30 2.51 6.49
N ALA A 235 3.45 1.18 6.45
CA ALA A 235 3.21 0.39 5.24
C ALA A 235 1.74 0.43 4.77
N LEU A 236 0.77 0.46 5.68
CA LEU A 236 -0.65 0.61 5.32
C LEU A 236 -0.89 1.99 4.70
N LEU A 237 -0.34 3.06 5.29
CA LEU A 237 -0.45 4.40 4.72
C LEU A 237 0.17 4.49 3.33
N GLU A 238 1.38 3.94 3.15
CA GLU A 238 2.04 3.88 1.85
C GLU A 238 1.21 3.08 0.82
N ALA A 239 0.62 1.96 1.24
CA ALA A 239 -0.25 1.15 0.38
C ALA A 239 -1.53 1.90 -0.02
N ILE A 240 -2.12 2.69 0.89
CA ILE A 240 -3.27 3.56 0.57
C ILE A 240 -2.86 4.63 -0.44
N GLU A 241 -1.72 5.29 -0.22
CA GLU A 241 -1.18 6.33 -1.12
C GLU A 241 -0.89 5.80 -2.53
N ASN A 242 -0.53 4.52 -2.64
CA ASN A 242 -0.24 3.84 -3.91
C ASN A 242 -1.45 3.12 -4.53
N ASN A 243 -2.68 3.33 -4.04
CA ASN A 243 -3.90 2.64 -4.52
C ASN A 243 -3.79 1.11 -4.47
N ALA A 244 -3.12 0.59 -3.44
CA ALA A 244 -2.88 -0.83 -3.22
C ALA A 244 -3.75 -1.40 -2.09
N ILE A 245 -4.71 -0.63 -1.56
CA ILE A 245 -5.70 -1.09 -0.59
C ILE A 245 -7.10 -1.04 -1.17
N TYR A 246 -7.89 -2.09 -0.98
CA TYR A 246 -9.30 -2.09 -1.34
C TYR A 246 -10.16 -2.60 -0.20
N ALA A 247 -11.35 -2.03 -0.08
CA ALA A 247 -12.38 -2.49 0.83
C ALA A 247 -13.21 -3.60 0.16
N ASN A 248 -13.58 -4.61 0.93
CA ASN A 248 -14.39 -5.73 0.46
C ASN A 248 -15.40 -6.16 1.50
N VAL A 249 -16.61 -6.55 1.07
CA VAL A 249 -17.65 -7.12 1.93
C VAL A 249 -18.08 -8.46 1.35
N HIS A 250 -18.11 -9.47 2.20
CA HIS A 250 -18.41 -10.86 1.85
C HIS A 250 -19.78 -11.26 2.39
N THR A 251 -20.50 -12.05 1.61
CA THR A 251 -21.83 -12.55 1.97
C THR A 251 -21.92 -14.05 1.76
N ASP A 252 -23.03 -14.65 2.18
CA ASP A 252 -23.32 -16.05 1.87
C ASP A 252 -23.47 -16.32 0.37
N ARG A 253 -23.96 -15.31 -0.37
CA ARG A 253 -24.15 -15.43 -1.81
C ARG A 253 -22.83 -15.39 -2.56
N PHE A 254 -21.91 -14.52 -2.12
CA PHE A 254 -20.56 -14.42 -2.68
C PHE A 254 -19.50 -14.45 -1.58
N PRO A 255 -19.11 -15.66 -1.12
CA PRO A 255 -18.13 -15.80 -0.04
C PRO A 255 -16.75 -15.25 -0.37
N GLY A 256 -16.39 -15.19 -1.65
CA GLY A 256 -15.14 -14.59 -2.13
C GLY A 256 -15.12 -13.05 -2.13
N GLY A 257 -16.28 -12.42 -1.91
CA GLY A 257 -16.49 -10.97 -2.01
C GLY A 257 -17.71 -10.67 -2.87
N GLU A 258 -18.64 -9.84 -2.38
CA GLU A 258 -19.82 -9.41 -3.16
C GLU A 258 -19.68 -7.98 -3.67
N ILE A 259 -19.13 -7.07 -2.87
CA ILE A 259 -18.93 -5.67 -3.24
C ILE A 259 -17.53 -5.18 -2.86
N ARG A 260 -16.97 -4.34 -3.72
CA ARG A 260 -15.59 -3.85 -3.62
C ARG A 260 -15.44 -2.39 -3.97
N GLY A 261 -14.44 -1.74 -3.37
CA GLY A 261 -14.01 -0.40 -3.73
C GLY A 261 -12.52 -0.20 -3.48
N GLN A 262 -11.80 0.38 -4.44
CA GLN A 262 -10.38 0.69 -4.27
C GLN A 262 -10.24 1.93 -3.37
N VAL A 263 -9.53 1.81 -2.26
CA VAL A 263 -9.27 2.93 -1.35
C VAL A 263 -8.24 3.84 -2.00
N ASN A 264 -8.63 5.09 -2.25
CA ASN A 264 -7.76 6.10 -2.83
C ASN A 264 -8.27 7.52 -2.53
N ASP A 265 -7.42 8.51 -2.81
CA ASP A 265 -7.70 9.94 -2.61
C ASP A 265 -8.62 10.58 -3.65
N ARG A 266 -8.81 9.90 -4.78
CA ARG A 266 -9.55 10.46 -5.89
C ARG A 266 -11.00 10.07 -5.71
N HIS A 267 -11.84 11.07 -5.46
CA HIS A 267 -13.26 10.96 -5.77
C HIS A 267 -13.38 10.38 -7.17
N ASP A 268 -13.90 9.15 -7.28
CA ASP A 268 -14.08 8.36 -8.50
C ASP A 268 -14.38 9.27 -9.72
N ARG A 269 -13.32 9.74 -10.40
CA ARG A 269 -13.42 10.36 -11.71
C ARG A 269 -12.97 9.29 -12.67
N HIS A 270 -13.92 8.90 -13.51
CA HIS A 270 -13.81 7.96 -14.60
C HIS A 270 -12.43 8.02 -15.29
N ASP A 271 -11.61 7.00 -15.03
CA ASP A 271 -10.51 6.56 -15.89
C ASP A 271 -10.84 5.13 -16.36
#